data_AF-A0A1W9W901-F1
#
_entry.id   AF-A0A1W9W901-F1
#
_cell.length_a   1.000
_cell.length_b   1.000
_cell.length_c   1.000
_cell.angle_alpha   90.00
_cell.angle_beta   90.00
_cell.angle_gamma   90.00
#
_symmetry.space_group_name_H-M   'P 1'
#
loop_
_entity.id
_entity.type
_entity.pdbx_description
1 polymer ?
#
loop_
_entity_poly.entity_id
_entity_poly.type
_entity_poly.pdbx_seq_one_letter_code
_entity_poly.pdbx_strand_id
1 'polypeptide(L)'
;METIGITFNDNLTMSFGTGAECQMGFVNLGLKDSWNFGTNVNSDEASGYIQFMERADRFNANRLPASNSLNPVVRIYSSDATTYSDYIELFHNQTTATIQSGDGAISFGSDNLTTTGTGTFGEIIDNGLSASTMVKTDGSKQLVDATAGTDYLTDIVQDTTPQLGGDLDGQAFDITTTGLGTFGTDTGSRGTGSFIVGDTNEASGEYSVSLGKLGESTGDYSVTMGIGCGADGYASFAGGSNSEATAPSSFAFGTSSKATGTNSFGVGGGQATSVGAFAVAGGTASGAYSTAFNNPATGNFSFVHGNTHGLTNGDYSVSFGQFQYYNTGMFNFAIGRAAIGGGSNSWVLTDSIFEIGIGLHPGARKNALTVRKNGNIEIPNDEAKLLFGTSQDASIYFNASDLIINSENITANDEVHFTNFDKVAFDSDISVTTGKKIYLDGGTDTYIVFNSSANDIEFYIDNTLAGAFSLD
;
A
#
# COMPACT_ATOMS: atom_id res chain seq x y z
N MET A 1 11.79 -34.65 -97.32
CA MET A 1 12.99 -34.20 -96.62
C MET A 1 14.06 -35.25 -96.85
N GLU A 2 15.11 -34.93 -97.59
CA GLU A 2 16.29 -35.79 -97.67
C GLU A 2 17.03 -35.67 -96.33
N THR A 3 17.11 -36.76 -95.58
CA THR A 3 17.88 -36.81 -94.35
C THR A 3 19.34 -37.07 -94.73
N ILE A 4 20.21 -36.07 -94.61
CA ILE A 4 21.66 -36.30 -94.59
C ILE A 4 21.97 -37.01 -93.27
N GLY A 5 22.24 -38.30 -93.33
CA GLY A 5 22.81 -39.06 -92.22
C GLY A 5 24.34 -38.94 -92.26
N ILE A 6 24.94 -38.39 -91.21
CA ILE A 6 26.40 -38.41 -91.03
C ILE A 6 26.70 -39.52 -90.02
N THR A 7 27.32 -40.60 -90.47
CA THR A 7 27.79 -41.70 -89.60
C THR A 7 29.25 -41.44 -89.22
N PHE A 8 29.52 -41.34 -87.92
CA PHE A 8 30.88 -41.26 -87.39
C PHE A 8 31.32 -42.67 -86.99
N ASN A 9 32.49 -43.13 -87.46
CA ASN A 9 33.15 -44.27 -86.82
C ASN A 9 33.78 -43.80 -85.49
N ASP A 10 33.98 -44.72 -84.56
CA ASP A 10 34.58 -44.44 -83.25
C ASP A 10 35.89 -43.62 -83.38
N ASN A 11 36.05 -42.63 -82.50
CA ASN A 11 37.22 -41.77 -82.39
C ASN A 11 37.50 -40.88 -83.62
N LEU A 12 36.49 -40.58 -84.43
CA LEU A 12 36.53 -39.53 -85.45
C LEU A 12 35.87 -38.24 -84.95
N THR A 13 36.55 -37.12 -85.20
CA THR A 13 36.06 -35.77 -84.90
C THR A 13 35.74 -35.01 -86.19
N MET A 14 34.56 -34.40 -86.26
CA MET A 14 34.27 -33.35 -87.22
C MET A 14 34.76 -32.02 -86.65
N SER A 15 35.61 -31.33 -87.41
CA SER A 15 36.12 -30.01 -87.05
C SER A 15 35.42 -28.92 -87.86
N PHE A 16 35.06 -27.83 -87.19
CA PHE A 16 34.42 -26.67 -87.78
C PHE A 16 35.34 -25.45 -87.61
N GLY A 17 35.46 -24.69 -88.70
CA GLY A 17 36.37 -23.54 -88.81
C GLY A 17 37.77 -23.92 -89.31
N THR A 18 38.60 -22.91 -89.59
CA THR A 18 39.89 -23.06 -90.29
C THR A 18 41.02 -23.57 -89.40
N GLY A 19 40.85 -23.52 -88.07
CA GLY A 19 41.79 -23.96 -87.04
C GLY A 19 41.23 -25.00 -86.07
N ALA A 20 40.11 -25.66 -86.43
CA ALA A 20 39.36 -26.57 -85.56
C ALA A 20 38.85 -25.90 -84.27
N GLU A 21 38.30 -24.71 -84.42
CA GLU A 21 37.78 -23.83 -83.38
C GLU A 21 36.65 -24.51 -82.58
N CYS A 22 35.83 -25.30 -83.25
CA CYS A 22 34.85 -26.19 -82.64
C CYS A 22 35.00 -27.61 -83.19
N GLN A 23 34.92 -28.61 -82.32
CA GLN A 23 34.98 -30.02 -82.69
C GLN A 23 33.80 -30.78 -82.12
N MET A 24 33.29 -31.75 -82.88
CA MET A 24 32.27 -32.68 -82.44
C MET A 24 32.71 -34.10 -82.80
N GLY A 25 32.71 -35.02 -81.83
CA GLY A 25 33.14 -36.40 -82.07
C GLY A 25 32.54 -37.40 -81.10
N PHE A 26 32.39 -38.64 -81.57
CA PHE A 26 32.08 -39.78 -80.73
C PHE A 26 33.40 -40.40 -80.26
N VAL A 27 33.63 -40.35 -78.95
CA VAL A 27 34.84 -40.86 -78.33
C VAL A 27 34.50 -42.15 -77.61
N ASN A 28 35.25 -43.21 -77.96
CA ASN A 28 35.21 -44.50 -77.31
C ASN A 28 36.55 -44.72 -76.60
N LEU A 29 36.53 -44.57 -75.27
CA LEU A 29 37.67 -44.83 -74.39
C LEU A 29 37.34 -46.00 -73.47
N GLY A 30 37.41 -47.22 -74.01
CA GLY A 30 37.19 -48.47 -73.27
C GLY A 30 35.73 -48.93 -73.34
N LEU A 31 35.02 -48.98 -72.20
CA LEU A 31 33.59 -49.32 -72.12
C LEU A 31 32.69 -48.07 -71.98
N LYS A 32 33.23 -46.88 -72.29
CA LYS A 32 32.53 -45.61 -72.12
C LYS A 32 32.47 -44.89 -73.46
N ASP A 33 31.26 -44.76 -73.98
CA ASP A 33 30.96 -43.96 -75.16
C ASP A 33 30.49 -42.58 -74.72
N SER A 34 31.05 -41.54 -75.32
CA SER A 34 30.66 -40.16 -75.06
C SER A 34 30.59 -39.37 -76.36
N TRP A 35 29.54 -38.57 -76.50
CA TRP A 35 29.44 -37.59 -77.58
C TRP A 35 29.98 -36.26 -77.05
N ASN A 36 31.11 -35.83 -77.61
CA ASN A 36 31.84 -34.67 -77.10
C ASN A 36 31.72 -33.50 -78.06
N PHE A 37 31.51 -32.33 -77.48
CA PHE A 37 31.63 -31.03 -78.14
C PHE A 37 32.80 -30.30 -77.48
N GLY A 38 33.85 -30.00 -78.25
CA GLY A 38 35.02 -29.26 -77.80
C GLY A 38 35.07 -27.89 -78.45
N THR A 39 35.41 -26.87 -77.66
CA THR A 39 35.69 -25.51 -78.16
C THR A 39 37.10 -25.11 -77.76
N ASN A 40 37.78 -24.38 -78.64
CA ASN A 40 39.01 -23.68 -78.26
C ASN A 40 38.64 -22.45 -77.40
N VAL A 41 39.44 -22.21 -76.38
CA VAL A 41 39.25 -21.12 -75.41
C VAL A 41 40.53 -20.31 -75.28
N ASN A 42 40.43 -19.08 -74.80
CA ASN A 42 41.58 -18.21 -74.49
C ASN A 42 42.47 -17.89 -75.72
N SER A 43 41.86 -17.66 -76.89
CA SER A 43 42.53 -17.19 -78.11
C SER A 43 41.63 -16.23 -78.89
N ASP A 44 42.19 -15.20 -79.51
CA ASP A 44 41.41 -14.18 -80.24
C ASP A 44 40.70 -14.73 -81.51
N GLU A 45 41.06 -15.95 -81.93
CA GLU A 45 40.48 -16.64 -83.08
C GLU A 45 39.36 -17.62 -82.70
N ALA A 46 39.09 -17.83 -81.40
CA ALA A 46 38.06 -18.78 -80.93
C ALA A 46 37.22 -18.19 -79.79
N SER A 47 35.90 -18.17 -80.01
CA SER A 47 34.97 -17.61 -79.04
C SER A 47 34.73 -18.51 -77.83
N GLY A 48 34.91 -19.85 -77.95
CA GLY A 48 34.72 -20.79 -76.84
C GLY A 48 33.27 -21.15 -76.52
N TYR A 49 32.30 -20.67 -77.30
CA TYR A 49 30.86 -20.85 -77.03
C TYR A 49 30.22 -21.94 -77.89
N ILE A 50 29.32 -22.71 -77.27
CA ILE A 50 28.29 -23.51 -77.93
C ILE A 50 26.96 -22.82 -77.68
N GLN A 51 26.33 -22.32 -78.75
CA GLN A 51 25.12 -21.50 -78.64
C GLN A 51 23.88 -22.24 -79.12
N PHE A 52 22.82 -22.13 -78.32
CA PHE A 52 21.47 -22.55 -78.69
C PHE A 52 20.57 -21.32 -78.76
N MET A 53 19.90 -21.14 -79.89
CA MET A 53 19.02 -20.00 -80.15
C MET A 53 17.97 -20.37 -81.19
N GLU A 54 16.92 -19.55 -81.31
CA GLU A 54 15.92 -19.75 -82.34
C GLU A 54 16.53 -19.66 -83.74
N ARG A 55 15.94 -20.39 -84.69
CA ARG A 55 16.45 -20.46 -86.07
C ARG A 55 16.59 -19.08 -86.73
N ALA A 56 15.67 -18.17 -86.42
CA ALA A 56 15.62 -16.81 -86.93
C ALA A 56 16.78 -15.94 -86.40
N ASP A 57 17.38 -16.30 -85.27
CA ASP A 57 18.35 -15.48 -84.55
C ASP A 57 19.82 -15.81 -84.85
N ARG A 58 20.09 -16.88 -85.60
CA ARG A 58 21.44 -17.45 -85.82
C ARG A 58 22.46 -16.53 -86.49
N PHE A 59 22.04 -15.35 -86.94
CA PHE A 59 22.89 -14.32 -87.52
C PHE A 59 22.63 -12.93 -86.93
N ASN A 60 21.92 -12.86 -85.79
CA ASN A 60 21.69 -11.62 -85.08
C ASN A 60 22.99 -11.20 -84.38
N ALA A 61 23.53 -10.05 -84.78
CA ALA A 61 24.78 -9.53 -84.22
C ALA A 61 24.71 -9.31 -82.69
N ASN A 62 23.52 -9.05 -82.14
CA ASN A 62 23.31 -8.88 -80.70
C ASN A 62 23.29 -10.20 -79.91
N ARG A 63 23.31 -11.36 -80.60
CA ARG A 63 23.33 -12.70 -80.00
C ARG A 63 24.65 -13.44 -80.27
N LEU A 64 25.63 -12.70 -80.77
CA LEU A 64 27.01 -13.18 -80.83
C LEU A 64 27.65 -12.98 -79.45
N PRO A 65 28.38 -13.98 -78.94
CA PRO A 65 29.01 -13.88 -77.64
C PRO A 65 30.32 -13.08 -77.76
N ALA A 66 31.05 -12.92 -76.65
CA ALA A 66 32.37 -12.28 -76.70
C ALA A 66 33.30 -13.03 -77.68
N SER A 67 34.21 -12.28 -78.31
CA SER A 67 35.16 -12.86 -79.27
C SER A 67 36.15 -13.85 -78.64
N ASN A 68 36.30 -13.83 -77.31
CA ASN A 68 37.17 -14.72 -76.56
C ASN A 68 36.50 -15.09 -75.22
N SER A 69 36.31 -16.39 -74.99
CA SER A 69 35.96 -16.94 -73.68
C SER A 69 37.15 -17.64 -73.06
N LEU A 70 37.35 -17.43 -71.77
CA LEU A 70 38.39 -18.13 -70.99
C LEU A 70 38.03 -19.60 -70.71
N ASN A 71 36.76 -19.98 -70.87
CA ASN A 71 36.26 -21.33 -70.57
C ASN A 71 35.30 -21.82 -71.67
N PRO A 72 35.08 -23.13 -71.82
CA PRO A 72 33.99 -23.62 -72.66
C PRO A 72 32.66 -23.18 -72.05
N VAL A 73 31.82 -22.51 -72.83
CA VAL A 73 30.53 -21.99 -72.37
C VAL A 73 29.41 -22.57 -73.21
N VAL A 74 28.40 -23.14 -72.55
CA VAL A 74 27.12 -23.44 -73.19
C VAL A 74 26.18 -22.29 -72.90
N ARG A 75 25.70 -21.61 -73.95
CA ARG A 75 24.79 -20.46 -73.82
C ARG A 75 23.49 -20.70 -74.58
N ILE A 76 22.38 -20.41 -73.94
CA ILE A 76 21.03 -20.49 -74.50
C ILE A 76 20.43 -19.08 -74.48
N TYR A 77 20.00 -18.58 -75.63
CA TYR A 77 19.27 -17.31 -75.70
C TYR A 77 17.76 -17.53 -75.62
N SER A 78 17.05 -16.62 -74.96
CA SER A 78 15.58 -16.58 -74.93
C SER A 78 14.99 -16.36 -76.32
N SER A 79 13.72 -16.69 -76.53
CA SER A 79 13.02 -16.52 -77.82
C SER A 79 12.69 -15.08 -78.21
N ASP A 80 12.82 -14.09 -77.30
CA ASP A 80 12.48 -12.69 -77.57
C ASP A 80 13.71 -11.82 -77.88
N ALA A 81 13.72 -11.22 -79.08
CA ALA A 81 14.91 -10.69 -79.72
C ALA A 81 15.39 -9.30 -79.22
N THR A 82 15.03 -8.88 -78.01
CA THR A 82 15.08 -7.46 -77.65
C THR A 82 16.35 -7.01 -76.93
N THR A 83 17.13 -7.89 -76.28
CA THR A 83 18.37 -7.49 -75.57
C THR A 83 19.54 -8.48 -75.77
N TYR A 84 20.78 -7.98 -75.67
CA TYR A 84 22.00 -8.81 -75.74
C TYR A 84 22.22 -9.66 -74.48
N SER A 85 21.61 -9.21 -73.38
CA SER A 85 21.76 -9.72 -72.02
C SER A 85 20.74 -10.80 -71.68
N ASP A 86 19.85 -11.19 -72.60
CA ASP A 86 18.88 -12.25 -72.33
C ASP A 86 19.41 -13.63 -72.74
N TYR A 87 20.13 -14.25 -71.81
CA TYR A 87 20.66 -15.61 -71.95
C TYR A 87 20.72 -16.32 -70.61
N ILE A 88 20.81 -17.64 -70.68
CA ILE A 88 21.29 -18.50 -69.60
C ILE A 88 22.56 -19.18 -70.09
N GLU A 89 23.58 -19.23 -69.25
CA GLU A 89 24.80 -19.95 -69.58
C GLU A 89 25.37 -20.77 -68.44
N LEU A 90 26.15 -21.78 -68.85
CA LEU A 90 26.77 -22.76 -67.99
C LEU A 90 28.25 -22.86 -68.37
N PHE A 91 29.13 -22.72 -67.38
CA PHE A 91 30.56 -22.92 -67.55
C PHE A 91 31.22 -23.41 -66.27
N HIS A 92 32.44 -23.92 -66.39
CA HIS A 92 33.27 -24.36 -65.28
C HIS A 92 34.68 -23.80 -65.44
N ASN A 93 35.17 -23.05 -64.44
CA ASN A 93 36.48 -22.38 -64.48
C ASN A 93 37.58 -23.14 -63.72
N GLN A 94 37.45 -24.46 -63.60
CA GLN A 94 38.23 -25.39 -62.77
C GLN A 94 37.86 -25.39 -61.28
N THR A 95 37.44 -24.27 -60.71
CA THR A 95 37.12 -24.18 -59.26
C THR A 95 35.62 -24.15 -59.00
N THR A 96 34.86 -23.46 -59.86
CA THR A 96 33.43 -23.25 -59.70
C THR A 96 32.67 -23.65 -60.95
N ALA A 97 31.61 -24.43 -60.77
CA ALA A 97 30.54 -24.59 -61.75
C ALA A 97 29.58 -23.40 -61.60
N THR A 98 29.39 -22.64 -62.67
CA THR A 98 28.55 -21.45 -62.66
C THR A 98 27.38 -21.65 -63.62
N ILE A 99 26.17 -21.44 -63.09
CA ILE A 99 24.96 -21.21 -63.89
C ILE A 99 24.60 -19.75 -63.68
N GLN A 100 24.54 -18.98 -64.76
CA GLN A 100 24.17 -17.57 -64.70
C GLN A 100 23.18 -17.22 -65.79
N SER A 101 22.26 -16.32 -65.46
CA SER A 101 21.46 -15.59 -66.42
C SER A 101 22.04 -14.19 -66.58
N GLY A 102 21.81 -13.57 -67.74
CA GLY A 102 22.01 -12.12 -67.83
C GLY A 102 20.86 -11.39 -67.13
N ASP A 103 19.97 -10.73 -67.88
CA ASP A 103 18.91 -9.91 -67.28
C ASP A 103 17.64 -10.73 -66.92
N GLY A 104 17.57 -12.00 -67.33
CA GLY A 104 16.47 -12.91 -67.00
C GLY A 104 16.58 -13.50 -65.58
N ALA A 105 15.46 -13.84 -64.97
CA ALA A 105 15.45 -14.57 -63.69
C ALA A 105 15.65 -16.08 -63.92
N ILE A 106 16.51 -16.72 -63.12
CA ILE A 106 16.55 -18.19 -63.06
C ILE A 106 15.46 -18.64 -62.09
N SER A 107 14.38 -19.22 -62.62
CA SER A 107 13.36 -19.88 -61.81
C SER A 107 13.67 -21.37 -61.71
N PHE A 108 13.90 -21.85 -60.48
CA PHE A 108 13.72 -23.26 -60.17
C PHE A 108 12.21 -23.50 -60.00
N GLY A 109 11.67 -24.64 -60.46
CA GLY A 109 10.22 -24.90 -60.41
C GLY A 109 9.66 -24.97 -58.98
N SER A 110 8.46 -25.54 -58.80
CA SER A 110 7.84 -25.72 -57.48
C SER A 110 8.59 -26.68 -56.54
N ASP A 111 9.62 -27.35 -57.04
CA ASP A 111 10.42 -28.31 -56.28
C ASP A 111 11.58 -27.62 -55.56
N ASN A 112 11.99 -28.18 -54.42
CA ASN A 112 13.08 -27.64 -53.61
C ASN A 112 14.43 -27.76 -54.33
N LEU A 113 15.18 -26.66 -54.41
CA LEU A 113 16.60 -26.69 -54.75
C LEU A 113 17.37 -27.33 -53.58
N THR A 114 17.74 -28.60 -53.71
CA THR A 114 18.48 -29.33 -52.68
C THR A 114 19.97 -29.31 -53.02
N THR A 115 20.78 -28.65 -52.19
CA THR A 115 22.25 -28.64 -52.33
C THR A 115 22.86 -29.67 -51.37
N THR A 116 23.54 -30.69 -51.90
CA THR A 116 24.30 -31.65 -51.11
C THR A 116 25.81 -31.33 -51.19
N GLY A 117 26.31 -30.57 -50.22
CA GLY A 117 27.72 -30.17 -50.13
C GLY A 117 27.92 -28.99 -49.17
N THR A 118 29.16 -28.73 -48.74
CA THR A 118 29.52 -27.61 -47.82
C THR A 118 29.53 -26.24 -48.50
N GLY A 119 28.81 -26.08 -49.61
CA GLY A 119 28.68 -24.80 -50.30
C GLY A 119 27.72 -23.91 -49.53
N THR A 120 28.22 -22.78 -49.04
CA THR A 120 27.38 -21.66 -48.60
C THR A 120 26.59 -21.13 -49.80
N PHE A 121 25.27 -20.95 -49.64
CA PHE A 121 24.51 -20.10 -50.57
C PHE A 121 25.12 -18.70 -50.48
N GLY A 122 25.80 -18.27 -51.55
CA GLY A 122 26.19 -16.87 -51.71
C GLY A 122 24.92 -16.05 -51.86
N GLU A 123 24.71 -15.12 -50.95
CA GLU A 123 23.85 -13.92 -51.06
C GLU A 123 22.58 -14.08 -51.92
N ILE A 124 21.44 -14.34 -51.29
CA ILE A 124 20.15 -14.11 -51.93
C ILE A 124 19.93 -12.59 -51.95
N ILE A 125 20.38 -11.92 -53.01
CA ILE A 125 20.04 -10.52 -53.27
C ILE A 125 18.62 -10.50 -53.85
N ASP A 126 17.61 -10.48 -52.98
CA ASP A 126 16.23 -10.23 -53.39
C ASP A 126 15.91 -8.74 -53.26
N ASN A 127 15.88 -8.04 -54.39
CA ASN A 127 15.53 -6.61 -54.48
C ASN A 127 14.01 -6.34 -54.38
N GLY A 128 13.20 -7.32 -53.98
CA GLY A 128 11.74 -7.27 -54.10
C GLY A 128 10.92 -7.84 -52.93
N LEU A 129 11.48 -8.00 -51.73
CA LEU A 129 10.68 -8.45 -50.57
C LEU A 129 9.62 -7.42 -50.18
N SER A 130 8.36 -7.69 -50.53
CA SER A 130 7.21 -6.98 -49.93
C SER A 130 7.12 -7.31 -48.43
N ALA A 131 6.71 -6.33 -47.62
CA ALA A 131 6.80 -6.27 -46.14
C ALA A 131 6.17 -7.44 -45.32
N SER A 132 5.71 -8.50 -45.96
CA SER A 132 4.96 -9.60 -45.35
C SER A 132 5.56 -10.99 -45.58
N THR A 133 6.72 -11.11 -46.25
CA THR A 133 7.35 -12.41 -46.47
C THR A 133 8.24 -12.78 -45.28
N MET A 134 7.80 -13.74 -44.47
CA MET A 134 8.62 -14.30 -43.39
C MET A 134 9.65 -15.29 -43.94
N VAL A 135 10.93 -14.93 -43.85
CA VAL A 135 12.04 -15.88 -44.02
C VAL A 135 12.09 -16.76 -42.78
N LYS A 136 11.59 -17.99 -42.87
CA LYS A 136 11.69 -18.97 -41.78
C LYS A 136 13.06 -19.63 -41.82
N THR A 137 13.91 -19.32 -40.84
CA THR A 137 15.15 -20.05 -40.57
C THR A 137 14.82 -21.37 -39.87
N ASP A 138 15.57 -22.44 -40.16
CA ASP A 138 15.41 -23.80 -39.61
C ASP A 138 15.76 -23.96 -38.10
N GLY A 139 15.75 -22.85 -37.36
CA GLY A 139 16.15 -22.80 -35.95
C GLY A 139 17.62 -22.48 -35.73
N SER A 140 18.44 -22.40 -36.78
CA SER A 140 19.77 -21.78 -36.69
C SER A 140 19.63 -20.26 -36.84
N LYS A 141 19.66 -19.54 -35.72
CA LYS A 141 19.42 -18.08 -35.60
C LYS A 141 20.49 -17.21 -36.30
N GLN A 142 20.70 -17.33 -37.60
CA GLN A 142 21.58 -16.41 -38.33
C GLN A 142 20.90 -15.87 -39.59
N LEU A 143 20.37 -14.66 -39.47
CA LEU A 143 20.14 -13.74 -40.57
C LEU A 143 21.32 -12.75 -40.55
N VAL A 144 22.16 -12.80 -41.58
CA VAL A 144 23.30 -11.89 -41.75
C VAL A 144 22.89 -10.86 -42.80
N ASP A 145 22.72 -9.60 -42.41
CA ASP A 145 22.73 -8.49 -43.37
C ASP A 145 24.19 -8.28 -43.80
N ALA A 146 24.45 -8.49 -45.09
CA ALA A 146 25.80 -8.43 -45.66
C ALA A 146 26.15 -7.05 -46.23
N THR A 147 25.44 -5.98 -45.88
CA THR A 147 25.76 -4.63 -46.36
C THR A 147 26.36 -3.76 -45.25
N ALA A 148 27.69 -3.85 -45.11
CA ALA A 148 28.57 -2.85 -44.50
C ALA A 148 28.08 -2.13 -43.22
N GLY A 149 28.49 -2.66 -42.06
CA GLY A 149 28.79 -1.84 -40.88
C GLY A 149 27.71 -1.79 -39.79
N THR A 150 27.93 -2.62 -38.76
CA THR A 150 27.34 -2.49 -37.41
C THR A 150 25.83 -2.26 -37.35
N ASP A 151 25.05 -3.31 -37.61
CA ASP A 151 23.81 -3.50 -36.84
C ASP A 151 23.50 -5.00 -36.73
N TYR A 152 23.76 -5.56 -35.55
CA TYR A 152 23.20 -6.85 -35.21
C TYR A 152 21.71 -6.63 -34.93
N LEU A 153 20.83 -7.53 -35.36
CA LEU A 153 19.52 -7.66 -34.70
C LEU A 153 19.76 -8.17 -33.27
N THR A 154 20.23 -7.29 -32.38
CA THR A 154 20.37 -7.54 -30.95
C THR A 154 19.02 -7.58 -30.23
N ASP A 155 17.94 -7.15 -30.88
CA ASP A 155 16.61 -7.03 -30.25
C ASP A 155 15.52 -7.89 -30.90
N ILE A 156 15.79 -9.20 -31.09
CA ILE A 156 14.70 -10.19 -31.06
C ILE A 156 14.91 -11.10 -29.84
N VAL A 157 14.82 -10.48 -28.67
CA VAL A 157 14.48 -11.18 -27.44
C VAL A 157 12.95 -11.10 -27.33
N GLN A 158 12.23 -12.13 -27.80
CA GLN A 158 10.87 -12.32 -27.29
C GLN A 158 11.00 -12.77 -25.84
N ASP A 159 10.91 -11.78 -24.94
CA ASP A 159 10.75 -11.98 -23.52
C ASP A 159 9.45 -12.77 -23.29
N THR A 160 9.61 -14.00 -22.81
CA THR A 160 8.50 -14.91 -22.46
C THR A 160 8.43 -15.13 -20.95
N THR A 161 9.13 -14.32 -20.16
CA THR A 161 8.92 -14.25 -18.72
C THR A 161 7.85 -13.21 -18.42
N PRO A 162 6.87 -13.47 -17.53
CA PRO A 162 5.95 -12.43 -17.10
C PRO A 162 6.73 -11.42 -16.27
N GLN A 163 7.28 -10.40 -16.89
CA GLN A 163 7.60 -9.16 -16.20
C GLN A 163 6.30 -8.39 -16.01
N LEU A 164 6.07 -7.85 -14.82
CA LEU A 164 5.06 -6.81 -14.61
C LEU A 164 5.37 -5.66 -15.58
N GLY A 165 4.68 -5.60 -16.73
CA GLY A 165 4.77 -4.48 -17.67
C GLY A 165 5.11 -4.83 -19.12
N GLY A 166 4.23 -5.56 -19.82
CA GLY A 166 4.11 -5.50 -21.28
C GLY A 166 2.62 -5.53 -21.64
N ASP A 167 2.09 -4.79 -22.61
CA ASP A 167 2.69 -4.02 -23.69
C ASP A 167 3.07 -2.57 -23.32
N LEU A 168 4.33 -2.21 -23.62
CA LEU A 168 4.78 -0.83 -23.76
C LEU A 168 4.30 -0.35 -25.14
N ASP A 169 3.10 0.23 -25.21
CA ASP A 169 2.66 1.21 -26.21
C ASP A 169 1.18 1.52 -26.00
N GLY A 170 0.86 2.56 -25.22
CA GLY A 170 -0.52 3.03 -25.23
C GLY A 170 -0.92 4.14 -24.28
N GLN A 171 -0.32 4.28 -23.10
CA GLN A 171 -0.56 5.43 -22.22
C GLN A 171 0.71 5.72 -21.42
N ALA A 172 1.20 6.95 -21.53
CA ALA A 172 2.40 7.46 -20.89
C ALA A 172 2.42 7.10 -19.40
N PHE A 173 3.17 6.06 -19.07
CA PHE A 173 3.60 5.79 -17.72
C PHE A 173 5.01 6.38 -17.60
N ASP A 174 5.06 7.63 -17.16
CA ASP A 174 6.31 8.39 -17.01
C ASP A 174 7.12 7.75 -15.86
N ILE A 175 7.99 6.80 -16.18
CA ILE A 175 9.00 6.29 -15.24
C ILE A 175 10.12 7.34 -15.16
N THR A 176 9.79 8.49 -14.59
CA THR A 176 10.73 9.56 -14.24
C THR A 176 10.75 9.76 -12.73
N THR A 177 10.91 8.66 -11.98
CA THR A 177 10.94 8.72 -10.52
C THR A 177 12.13 7.94 -9.97
N THR A 178 12.81 8.54 -9.00
CA THR A 178 13.92 7.93 -8.21
C THR A 178 13.42 6.89 -7.19
N GLY A 179 12.11 6.61 -7.16
CA GLY A 179 11.51 5.58 -6.31
C GLY A 179 11.29 4.26 -7.06
N LEU A 180 11.18 3.18 -6.28
CA LEU A 180 11.30 1.79 -6.75
C LEU A 180 10.07 1.26 -7.50
N GLY A 181 9.00 2.03 -7.60
CA GLY A 181 7.80 1.62 -8.31
C GLY A 181 6.68 2.63 -8.17
N THR A 182 6.26 3.19 -9.29
CA THR A 182 5.03 3.98 -9.40
C THR A 182 4.03 3.10 -10.16
N PHE A 183 2.75 3.09 -9.78
CA PHE A 183 1.69 2.39 -10.51
C PHE A 183 0.38 3.19 -10.44
N GLY A 184 0.13 4.03 -11.45
CA GLY A 184 -1.11 4.81 -11.55
C GLY A 184 -0.96 6.15 -12.28
N THR A 185 -2.06 6.89 -12.41
CA THR A 185 -2.14 8.12 -13.21
C THR A 185 -1.71 9.35 -12.41
N ASP A 186 -0.94 10.25 -13.03
CA ASP A 186 -0.52 11.55 -12.46
C ASP A 186 0.13 11.45 -11.07
N THR A 187 0.97 10.43 -10.86
CA THR A 187 1.65 10.17 -9.58
C THR A 187 3.11 10.64 -9.61
N GLY A 188 3.60 11.16 -8.48
CA GLY A 188 4.95 11.73 -8.36
C GLY A 188 5.76 11.06 -7.25
N SER A 189 6.52 10.01 -7.57
CA SER A 189 7.50 9.42 -6.65
C SER A 189 8.80 10.23 -6.72
N ARG A 190 9.23 10.80 -5.59
CA ARG A 190 10.42 11.70 -5.54
C ARG A 190 11.43 11.25 -4.50
N GLY A 191 11.00 10.53 -3.47
CA GLY A 191 11.88 10.00 -2.44
C GLY A 191 12.61 8.74 -2.90
N THR A 192 13.88 8.59 -2.48
CA THR A 192 14.65 7.36 -2.71
C THR A 192 13.91 6.17 -2.10
N GLY A 193 13.67 5.12 -2.88
CA GLY A 193 12.99 3.93 -2.37
C GLY A 193 11.49 4.09 -2.10
N SER A 194 10.86 5.18 -2.56
CA SER A 194 9.42 5.38 -2.37
C SER A 194 8.56 4.52 -3.30
N PHE A 195 7.31 4.26 -2.92
CA PHE A 195 6.37 3.40 -3.63
C PHE A 195 4.98 4.04 -3.72
N ILE A 196 4.39 4.08 -4.92
CA ILE A 196 3.09 4.70 -5.14
C ILE A 196 2.15 3.77 -5.91
N VAL A 197 0.90 3.67 -5.45
CA VAL A 197 -0.19 3.00 -6.18
C VAL A 197 -1.46 3.84 -6.16
N GLY A 198 -2.02 4.14 -7.33
CA GLY A 198 -3.32 4.81 -7.48
C GLY A 198 -3.25 6.18 -8.18
N ASP A 199 -4.17 7.09 -7.87
CA ASP A 199 -4.41 8.31 -8.66
C ASP A 199 -3.95 9.58 -7.94
N THR A 200 -3.12 10.40 -8.58
CA THR A 200 -2.70 11.72 -8.06
C THR A 200 -2.07 11.66 -6.65
N ASN A 201 -1.24 10.65 -6.40
CA ASN A 201 -0.51 10.49 -5.13
C ASN A 201 0.92 11.06 -5.24
N GLU A 202 1.46 11.58 -4.14
CA GLU A 202 2.85 12.02 -4.00
C GLU A 202 3.55 11.23 -2.87
N ALA A 203 4.73 10.67 -3.17
CA ALA A 203 5.59 10.03 -2.18
C ALA A 203 7.02 10.60 -2.31
N SER A 204 7.25 11.69 -1.59
CA SER A 204 8.47 12.50 -1.66
C SER A 204 9.48 12.25 -0.54
N GLY A 205 9.06 11.66 0.58
CA GLY A 205 9.97 11.18 1.63
C GLY A 205 10.74 9.91 1.23
N GLU A 206 11.95 9.72 1.76
CA GLU A 206 12.71 8.49 1.53
C GLU A 206 11.97 7.27 2.09
N TYR A 207 11.93 6.18 1.33
CA TYR A 207 11.20 4.96 1.69
C TYR A 207 9.72 5.17 2.03
N SER A 208 9.11 6.27 1.55
CA SER A 208 7.70 6.58 1.81
C SER A 208 6.76 5.81 0.88
N VAL A 209 5.52 5.58 1.32
CA VAL A 209 4.53 4.78 0.58
C VAL A 209 3.21 5.51 0.50
N SER A 210 2.69 5.75 -0.71
CA SER A 210 1.39 6.41 -0.91
C SER A 210 0.44 5.55 -1.72
N LEU A 211 -0.70 5.16 -1.13
CA LEU A 211 -1.68 4.25 -1.72
C LEU A 211 -3.08 4.87 -1.76
N GLY A 212 -3.75 4.83 -2.92
CA GLY A 212 -5.13 5.29 -3.08
C GLY A 212 -5.26 6.51 -3.97
N LYS A 213 -5.85 7.61 -3.48
CA LYS A 213 -6.06 8.83 -4.26
C LYS A 213 -5.72 10.09 -3.46
N LEU A 214 -4.99 11.04 -4.05
CA LEU A 214 -4.62 12.30 -3.38
C LEU A 214 -3.89 12.07 -2.03
N GLY A 215 -3.09 11.01 -1.94
CA GLY A 215 -2.22 10.75 -0.80
C GLY A 215 -0.91 11.54 -0.90
N GLU A 216 -0.45 12.08 0.22
CA GLU A 216 0.79 12.87 0.31
C GLU A 216 1.71 12.29 1.40
N SER A 217 2.68 11.46 1.01
CA SER A 217 3.67 10.84 1.90
C SER A 217 5.00 11.60 1.82
N THR A 218 5.07 12.76 2.47
CA THR A 218 6.22 13.68 2.38
C THR A 218 7.30 13.44 3.44
N GLY A 219 6.97 12.81 4.56
CA GLY A 219 7.93 12.40 5.58
C GLY A 219 8.73 11.14 5.20
N ASP A 220 9.99 11.05 5.60
CA ASP A 220 10.78 9.83 5.42
C ASP A 220 10.16 8.67 6.21
N TYR A 221 10.13 7.48 5.61
CA TYR A 221 9.46 6.27 6.10
C TYR A 221 7.95 6.45 6.36
N SER A 222 7.33 7.51 5.81
CA SER A 222 5.91 7.78 6.04
C SER A 222 5.01 6.96 5.12
N VAL A 223 3.77 6.73 5.55
CA VAL A 223 2.80 5.95 4.79
C VAL A 223 1.46 6.67 4.74
N THR A 224 0.92 6.85 3.54
CA THR A 224 -0.48 7.26 3.33
C THR A 224 -1.27 6.14 2.67
N MET A 225 -2.52 5.95 3.10
CA MET A 225 -3.40 4.94 2.54
C MET A 225 -4.87 5.38 2.57
N GLY A 226 -5.44 5.69 1.40
CA GLY A 226 -6.85 6.07 1.29
C GLY A 226 -7.07 7.26 0.36
N ILE A 227 -8.01 8.15 0.72
CA ILE A 227 -8.35 9.33 -0.09
C ILE A 227 -7.94 10.60 0.66
N GLY A 228 -7.10 11.45 0.07
CA GLY A 228 -6.77 12.78 0.62
C GLY A 228 -5.96 12.72 1.92
N CYS A 229 -5.18 11.68 2.16
CA CYS A 229 -4.43 11.51 3.42
C CYS A 229 -3.03 12.12 3.31
N GLY A 230 -2.54 12.77 4.37
CA GLY A 230 -1.20 13.38 4.43
C GLY A 230 -0.36 12.82 5.57
N ALA A 231 0.84 12.33 5.27
CA ALA A 231 1.81 11.80 6.24
C ALA A 231 3.16 12.54 6.09
N ASP A 232 3.26 13.71 6.74
CA ASP A 232 4.42 14.61 6.61
C ASP A 232 5.50 14.39 7.68
N GLY A 233 5.14 13.70 8.77
CA GLY A 233 6.07 13.39 9.83
C GLY A 233 7.03 12.25 9.48
N TYR A 234 8.27 12.32 9.99
CA TYR A 234 9.19 11.18 9.96
C TYR A 234 8.53 9.93 10.57
N ALA A 235 8.53 8.82 9.85
CA ALA A 235 7.90 7.56 10.23
C ALA A 235 6.43 7.71 10.68
N SER A 236 5.67 8.62 10.05
CA SER A 236 4.24 8.80 10.33
C SER A 236 3.35 7.95 9.44
N PHE A 237 2.11 7.72 9.88
CA PHE A 237 1.13 6.95 9.14
C PHE A 237 -0.20 7.71 9.10
N ALA A 238 -0.77 7.93 7.92
CA ALA A 238 -2.10 8.51 7.74
C ALA A 238 -2.96 7.64 6.82
N GLY A 239 -4.13 7.18 7.28
CA GLY A 239 -5.01 6.38 6.43
C GLY A 239 -6.51 6.60 6.63
N GLY A 240 -7.31 6.19 5.65
CA GLY A 240 -8.76 6.38 5.61
C GLY A 240 -9.18 7.47 4.63
N SER A 241 -9.78 8.56 5.13
CA SER A 241 -10.24 9.67 4.29
C SER A 241 -9.94 11.00 4.95
N ASN A 242 -9.13 11.84 4.30
CA ASN A 242 -8.72 13.15 4.83
C ASN A 242 -8.04 13.07 6.21
N SER A 243 -7.21 12.04 6.44
CA SER A 243 -6.44 11.91 7.68
C SER A 243 -5.06 12.55 7.56
N GLU A 244 -4.58 13.17 8.63
CA GLU A 244 -3.32 13.94 8.65
C GLU A 244 -2.41 13.47 9.80
N ALA A 245 -1.19 13.02 9.48
CA ALA A 245 -0.15 12.63 10.41
C ALA A 245 1.14 13.45 10.15
N THR A 246 1.16 14.70 10.65
CA THR A 246 2.17 15.69 10.26
C THR A 246 3.40 15.76 11.19
N ALA A 247 3.35 15.08 12.34
CA ALA A 247 4.45 15.08 13.30
C ALA A 247 5.23 13.76 13.33
N PRO A 248 6.49 13.74 13.80
CA PRO A 248 7.29 12.51 13.85
C PRO A 248 6.62 11.40 14.66
N SER A 249 6.66 10.18 14.11
CA SER A 249 6.07 8.96 14.68
C SER A 249 4.59 9.11 15.06
N SER A 250 3.85 9.96 14.34
CA SER A 250 2.42 10.15 14.53
C SER A 250 1.61 9.13 13.72
N PHE A 251 0.43 8.76 14.23
CA PHE A 251 -0.45 7.80 13.59
C PHE A 251 -1.87 8.36 13.51
N ALA A 252 -2.39 8.56 12.30
CA ALA A 252 -3.76 9.00 12.03
C ALA A 252 -4.50 7.94 11.20
N PHE A 253 -5.65 7.43 11.67
CA PHE A 253 -6.44 6.48 10.88
C PHE A 253 -7.95 6.63 11.03
N GLY A 254 -8.65 6.80 9.91
CA GLY A 254 -10.10 6.96 9.84
C GLY A 254 -10.50 8.15 8.96
N THR A 255 -11.73 8.63 9.11
CA THR A 255 -12.18 9.86 8.45
C THR A 255 -11.78 11.06 9.29
N SER A 256 -11.09 12.04 8.69
CA SER A 256 -10.72 13.31 9.34
C SER A 256 -9.94 13.15 10.65
N SER A 257 -9.11 12.11 10.77
CA SER A 257 -8.28 11.91 11.97
C SER A 257 -7.02 12.74 11.85
N LYS A 258 -6.55 13.30 12.96
CA LYS A 258 -5.43 14.23 12.98
C LYS A 258 -4.43 13.88 14.09
N ALA A 259 -3.19 13.63 13.73
CA ALA A 259 -2.09 13.33 14.63
C ALA A 259 -0.94 14.32 14.34
N THR A 260 -0.92 15.44 15.05
CA THR A 260 0.01 16.57 14.81
C THR A 260 0.98 16.83 15.96
N GLY A 261 0.90 16.03 17.03
CA GLY A 261 1.94 15.97 18.05
C GLY A 261 2.94 14.85 17.78
N THR A 262 4.18 15.00 18.23
CA THR A 262 5.18 13.92 18.16
C THR A 262 4.70 12.70 18.96
N ASN A 263 4.84 11.49 18.41
CA ASN A 263 4.31 10.24 19.00
C ASN A 263 2.79 10.28 19.28
N SER A 264 2.02 11.13 18.59
CA SER A 264 0.57 11.23 18.79
C SER A 264 -0.19 10.16 18.00
N PHE A 265 -1.39 9.81 18.48
CA PHE A 265 -2.23 8.76 17.92
C PHE A 265 -3.67 9.24 17.80
N GLY A 266 -4.18 9.41 16.58
CA GLY A 266 -5.54 9.87 16.27
C GLY A 266 -6.31 8.83 15.45
N VAL A 267 -7.43 8.31 15.95
CA VAL A 267 -8.22 7.30 15.22
C VAL A 267 -9.72 7.62 15.21
N GLY A 268 -10.39 7.38 14.09
CA GLY A 268 -11.85 7.53 13.96
C GLY A 268 -12.33 8.97 14.15
N GLY A 269 -11.65 9.94 13.54
CA GLY A 269 -11.91 11.37 13.72
C GLY A 269 -11.25 11.98 14.96
N GLY A 270 -10.38 11.23 15.63
CA GLY A 270 -9.61 11.72 16.77
C GLY A 270 -8.58 12.77 16.37
N GLN A 271 -8.46 13.84 17.17
CA GLN A 271 -7.51 14.93 17.02
C GLN A 271 -6.48 14.92 18.15
N ALA A 272 -5.30 14.36 17.91
CA ALA A 272 -4.19 14.30 18.85
C ALA A 272 -3.12 15.35 18.45
N THR A 273 -3.07 16.48 19.16
CA THR A 273 -2.31 17.67 18.73
C THR A 273 -1.05 17.95 19.55
N SER A 274 -0.81 17.18 20.60
CA SER A 274 0.32 17.37 21.52
C SER A 274 1.18 16.10 21.62
N VAL A 275 2.40 16.24 22.16
CA VAL A 275 3.33 15.11 22.29
C VAL A 275 2.69 13.95 23.07
N GLY A 276 2.76 12.74 22.53
CA GLY A 276 2.20 11.53 23.15
C GLY A 276 0.68 11.55 23.33
N ALA A 277 -0.04 12.49 22.72
CA ALA A 277 -1.49 12.59 22.84
C ALA A 277 -2.19 11.41 22.12
N PHE A 278 -3.28 10.91 22.71
CA PHE A 278 -4.05 9.78 22.20
C PHE A 278 -5.54 10.16 22.07
N ALA A 279 -6.07 10.22 20.85
CA ALA A 279 -7.43 10.64 20.56
C ALA A 279 -8.18 9.60 19.73
N VAL A 280 -9.40 9.23 20.15
CA VAL A 280 -10.22 8.22 19.49
C VAL A 280 -11.67 8.69 19.34
N ALA A 281 -12.32 8.29 18.24
CA ALA A 281 -13.75 8.43 17.99
C ALA A 281 -14.25 9.88 18.16
N GLY A 282 -13.62 10.84 17.48
CA GLY A 282 -13.94 12.28 17.61
C GLY A 282 -13.34 12.97 18.84
N GLY A 283 -12.54 12.27 19.65
CA GLY A 283 -11.85 12.88 20.80
C GLY A 283 -10.84 13.95 20.39
N THR A 284 -10.56 14.92 21.27
CA THR A 284 -9.53 15.94 21.04
C THR A 284 -8.54 15.94 22.19
N ALA A 285 -7.35 15.37 21.97
CA ALA A 285 -6.27 15.30 22.95
C ALA A 285 -5.23 16.38 22.65
N SER A 286 -5.28 17.49 23.38
CA SER A 286 -4.39 18.65 23.20
C SER A 286 -3.45 18.91 24.38
N GLY A 287 -3.55 18.15 25.47
CA GLY A 287 -2.52 18.08 26.50
C GLY A 287 -1.41 17.09 26.13
N ALA A 288 -0.19 17.34 26.59
CA ALA A 288 0.90 16.37 26.45
C ALA A 288 0.55 15.08 27.19
N TYR A 289 0.71 13.93 26.53
CA TYR A 289 0.36 12.61 27.06
C TYR A 289 -1.12 12.47 27.49
N SER A 290 -2.03 13.30 26.95
CA SER A 290 -3.45 13.20 27.28
C SER A 290 -4.16 12.12 26.45
N THR A 291 -5.23 11.54 27.00
CA THR A 291 -6.05 10.52 26.35
C THR A 291 -7.50 10.97 26.27
N ALA A 292 -8.09 10.92 25.07
CA ALA A 292 -9.40 11.48 24.81
C ALA A 292 -10.29 10.58 23.93
N PHE A 293 -11.47 10.23 24.46
CA PHE A 293 -12.49 9.48 23.71
C PHE A 293 -13.74 10.34 23.51
N ASN A 294 -14.03 10.74 22.26
CA ASN A 294 -15.19 11.56 21.87
C ASN A 294 -15.39 12.87 22.68
N ASN A 295 -14.34 13.34 23.35
CA ASN A 295 -14.36 14.50 24.25
C ASN A 295 -13.00 15.19 24.21
N PRO A 296 -12.90 16.47 24.60
CA PRO A 296 -11.63 17.18 24.76
C PRO A 296 -10.88 16.88 26.08
N ALA A 297 -9.60 16.54 25.98
CA ALA A 297 -8.63 16.46 27.08
C ALA A 297 -7.44 17.42 26.81
N THR A 298 -7.46 18.58 27.47
CA THR A 298 -6.51 19.67 27.25
C THR A 298 -5.42 19.75 28.32
N GLY A 299 -5.64 19.17 29.50
CA GLY A 299 -4.61 19.06 30.54
C GLY A 299 -3.54 18.02 30.20
N ASN A 300 -2.30 18.25 30.61
CA ASN A 300 -1.21 17.28 30.46
C ASN A 300 -1.47 16.04 31.30
N PHE A 301 -1.12 14.86 30.81
CA PHE A 301 -1.36 13.56 31.47
C PHE A 301 -2.83 13.32 31.83
N SER A 302 -3.78 14.03 31.20
CA SER A 302 -5.19 13.91 31.53
C SER A 302 -5.88 12.79 30.76
N PHE A 303 -7.00 12.30 31.29
CA PHE A 303 -7.82 11.27 30.66
C PHE A 303 -9.28 11.68 30.63
N VAL A 304 -9.96 11.51 29.50
CA VAL A 304 -11.40 11.73 29.38
C VAL A 304 -12.09 10.63 28.59
N HIS A 305 -13.19 10.12 29.15
CA HIS A 305 -14.07 9.19 28.46
C HIS A 305 -15.53 9.39 28.86
N GLY A 306 -16.44 9.18 27.91
CA GLY A 306 -17.87 9.12 28.18
C GLY A 306 -18.72 9.78 27.11
N ASN A 307 -20.02 9.90 27.37
CA ASN A 307 -20.99 10.38 26.39
C ASN A 307 -21.09 11.92 26.45
N THR A 308 -20.66 12.57 25.37
CA THR A 308 -20.91 13.96 24.98
C THR A 308 -20.61 15.06 26.03
N HIS A 309 -19.65 15.93 25.69
CA HIS A 309 -19.29 17.16 26.40
C HIS A 309 -18.63 17.02 27.79
N GLY A 310 -17.74 16.05 27.95
CA GLY A 310 -16.68 16.12 28.96
C GLY A 310 -15.57 17.04 28.50
N LEU A 311 -15.04 17.89 29.38
CA LEU A 311 -13.84 18.70 29.14
C LEU A 311 -12.93 18.58 30.36
N THR A 312 -11.77 17.98 30.13
CA THR A 312 -10.75 17.75 31.16
C THR A 312 -9.56 18.67 30.89
N ASN A 313 -9.42 19.71 31.72
CA ASN A 313 -8.40 20.76 31.57
C ASN A 313 -7.30 20.71 32.64
N GLY A 314 -7.55 20.08 33.79
CA GLY A 314 -6.55 19.95 34.83
C GLY A 314 -5.43 18.99 34.41
N ASP A 315 -4.20 19.31 34.73
CA ASP A 315 -3.09 18.39 34.57
C ASP A 315 -3.28 17.19 35.51
N TYR A 316 -2.94 15.99 35.04
CA TYR A 316 -3.13 14.72 35.74
C TYR A 316 -4.58 14.40 36.13
N SER A 317 -5.57 15.11 35.57
CA SER A 317 -6.98 14.93 35.90
C SER A 317 -7.65 13.86 35.05
N VAL A 318 -8.68 13.23 35.59
CA VAL A 318 -9.39 12.11 34.97
C VAL A 318 -10.89 12.38 35.03
N SER A 319 -11.59 12.23 33.90
CA SER A 319 -13.05 12.42 33.85
C SER A 319 -13.75 11.23 33.18
N PHE A 320 -14.79 10.70 33.85
CA PHE A 320 -15.68 9.68 33.30
C PHE A 320 -17.16 10.08 33.37
N GLY A 321 -17.91 9.72 32.34
CA GLY A 321 -19.37 9.80 32.32
C GLY A 321 -19.92 10.88 31.40
N GLN A 322 -20.99 11.56 31.80
CA GLN A 322 -21.76 12.46 30.91
C GLN A 322 -21.68 13.92 31.40
N PHE A 323 -21.47 14.88 30.51
CA PHE A 323 -21.44 16.32 30.82
C PHE A 323 -20.38 16.76 31.85
N GLN A 324 -19.19 16.16 31.84
CA GLN A 324 -18.08 16.51 32.75
C GLN A 324 -17.31 17.76 32.29
N TYR A 325 -17.99 18.90 32.20
CA TYR A 325 -17.52 20.06 31.43
C TYR A 325 -16.38 20.89 32.06
N TYR A 326 -16.04 20.69 33.33
CA TYR A 326 -15.12 21.58 34.05
C TYR A 326 -14.22 20.82 35.01
N ASN A 327 -13.58 19.74 34.58
CA ASN A 327 -12.51 19.17 35.38
C ASN A 327 -11.22 19.98 35.18
N THR A 328 -11.13 21.16 35.82
CA THR A 328 -10.01 22.11 35.67
C THR A 328 -8.97 21.98 36.78
N GLY A 329 -9.29 21.28 37.87
CA GLY A 329 -8.41 21.05 39.00
C GLY A 329 -7.29 20.06 38.68
N MET A 330 -6.05 20.44 39.01
CA MET A 330 -4.92 19.51 38.92
C MET A 330 -5.17 18.27 39.80
N PHE A 331 -4.88 17.06 39.30
CA PHE A 331 -5.12 15.75 39.95
C PHE A 331 -6.58 15.40 40.26
N ASN A 332 -7.57 16.14 39.76
CA ASN A 332 -8.96 15.86 40.10
C ASN A 332 -9.52 14.67 39.31
N PHE A 333 -10.20 13.76 40.02
CA PHE A 333 -10.92 12.64 39.43
C PHE A 333 -12.44 12.88 39.50
N ALA A 334 -13.07 13.12 38.36
CA ALA A 334 -14.51 13.37 38.27
C ALA A 334 -15.23 12.20 37.58
N ILE A 335 -16.28 11.67 38.21
CA ILE A 335 -17.12 10.60 37.65
C ILE A 335 -18.60 10.96 37.69
N GLY A 336 -19.43 10.25 36.91
CA GLY A 336 -20.90 10.37 36.96
C GLY A 336 -21.46 11.32 35.93
N ARG A 337 -22.48 12.09 36.30
CA ARG A 337 -23.17 13.03 35.40
C ARG A 337 -23.12 14.46 35.93
N ALA A 338 -22.66 15.39 35.10
CA ALA A 338 -22.66 16.83 35.37
C ALA A 338 -22.15 17.18 36.79
N ALA A 339 -20.93 16.72 37.11
CA ALA A 339 -20.25 17.16 38.34
C ALA A 339 -20.04 18.68 38.32
N ILE A 340 -19.98 19.26 39.51
CA ILE A 340 -19.72 20.70 39.68
C ILE A 340 -18.37 21.05 39.04
N GLY A 341 -17.34 20.24 39.31
CA GLY A 341 -16.00 20.50 38.81
C GLY A 341 -15.39 21.78 39.38
N GLY A 342 -14.36 22.27 38.69
CA GLY A 342 -13.65 23.49 38.99
C GLY A 342 -12.27 23.22 39.58
N GLY A 343 -11.77 24.22 40.31
CA GLY A 343 -10.42 24.24 40.85
C GLY A 343 -9.40 24.82 39.87
N SER A 344 -8.22 25.07 40.42
CA SER A 344 -7.06 25.59 39.72
C SER A 344 -6.20 24.46 39.14
N ASN A 345 -5.49 24.74 38.05
CA ASN A 345 -4.44 23.84 37.56
C ASN A 345 -3.17 23.95 38.43
N SER A 346 -3.33 23.86 39.75
CA SER A 346 -2.30 23.90 40.78
C SER A 346 -2.77 23.19 42.04
N TRP A 347 -1.86 22.98 43.01
CA TRP A 347 -2.22 22.33 44.29
C TRP A 347 -2.80 23.36 45.28
N VAL A 348 -4.11 23.57 45.22
CA VAL A 348 -4.85 24.38 46.20
C VAL A 348 -5.65 23.49 47.14
N LEU A 349 -5.43 23.62 48.45
CA LEU A 349 -5.99 22.73 49.47
C LEU A 349 -7.53 22.64 49.48
N THR A 350 -8.22 23.70 49.04
CA THR A 350 -9.68 23.75 48.96
C THR A 350 -10.26 23.27 47.62
N ASP A 351 -9.41 22.91 46.66
CA ASP A 351 -9.87 22.31 45.40
C ASP A 351 -10.21 20.83 45.61
N SER A 352 -11.09 20.30 44.77
CA SER A 352 -11.40 18.88 44.74
C SER A 352 -10.23 18.05 44.22
N ILE A 353 -10.11 16.83 44.75
CA ILE A 353 -9.29 15.73 44.23
C ILE A 353 -10.16 14.58 43.71
N PHE A 354 -11.39 14.43 44.23
CA PHE A 354 -12.36 13.45 43.77
C PHE A 354 -13.78 13.98 43.84
N GLU A 355 -14.57 13.73 42.80
CA GLU A 355 -15.97 14.16 42.71
C GLU A 355 -16.85 13.09 42.07
N ILE A 356 -18.04 12.89 42.64
CA ILE A 356 -19.10 12.07 42.04
C ILE A 356 -20.26 12.98 41.65
N GLY A 357 -20.42 13.24 40.36
CA GLY A 357 -21.50 14.04 39.79
C GLY A 357 -22.83 13.29 39.68
N ILE A 358 -23.91 13.91 40.12
CA ILE A 358 -25.31 13.45 39.98
C ILE A 358 -26.23 14.53 39.39
N GLY A 359 -25.65 15.57 38.80
CA GLY A 359 -26.41 16.64 38.14
C GLY A 359 -27.28 16.12 37.00
N LEU A 360 -28.33 16.86 36.64
CA LEU A 360 -29.25 16.46 35.56
C LEU A 360 -28.73 16.85 34.18
N HIS A 361 -28.10 18.03 34.08
CA HIS A 361 -27.59 18.62 32.83
C HIS A 361 -26.52 19.69 33.17
N PRO A 362 -25.77 20.24 32.19
CA PRO A 362 -24.69 21.19 32.45
C PRO A 362 -25.05 22.46 33.25
N GLY A 363 -26.33 22.84 33.25
CA GLY A 363 -26.87 23.99 34.01
C GLY A 363 -27.46 23.62 35.39
N ALA A 364 -27.54 22.34 35.73
CA ALA A 364 -28.03 21.83 37.01
C ALA A 364 -27.05 20.78 37.56
N ARG A 365 -25.82 21.25 37.83
CA ARG A 365 -24.73 20.42 38.35
C ARG A 365 -24.94 20.15 39.83
N LYS A 366 -24.59 18.95 40.26
CA LYS A 366 -24.61 18.56 41.67
C LYS A 366 -23.61 17.44 41.88
N ASN A 367 -22.89 17.50 43.00
CA ASN A 367 -22.05 16.39 43.46
C ASN A 367 -22.82 15.60 44.54
N ALA A 368 -22.75 14.28 44.48
CA ALA A 368 -23.14 13.40 45.57
C ALA A 368 -22.05 13.37 46.65
N LEU A 369 -20.79 13.46 46.23
CA LEU A 369 -19.61 13.41 47.08
C LEU A 369 -18.52 14.31 46.48
N THR A 370 -17.82 15.04 47.33
CA THR A 370 -16.60 15.77 46.98
C THR A 370 -15.53 15.50 48.02
N VAL A 371 -14.34 15.09 47.60
CA VAL A 371 -13.14 15.02 48.45
C VAL A 371 -12.21 16.14 48.04
N ARG A 372 -11.75 16.92 49.01
CA ARG A 372 -10.85 18.06 48.83
C ARG A 372 -9.39 17.64 49.01
N LYS A 373 -8.47 18.40 48.44
CA LYS A 373 -7.01 18.17 48.55
C LYS A 373 -6.48 18.28 49.98
N ASN A 374 -7.20 18.94 50.89
CA ASN A 374 -6.89 18.98 52.32
C ASN A 374 -7.40 17.75 53.12
N GLY A 375 -8.06 16.80 52.46
CA GLY A 375 -8.62 15.60 53.10
C GLY A 375 -10.06 15.74 53.58
N ASN A 376 -10.67 16.92 53.48
CA ASN A 376 -12.09 17.08 53.82
C ASN A 376 -12.98 16.31 52.83
N ILE A 377 -14.00 15.65 53.34
CA ILE A 377 -15.04 14.96 52.57
C ILE A 377 -16.34 15.71 52.76
N GLU A 378 -16.96 16.12 51.66
CA GLU A 378 -18.21 16.86 51.61
C GLU A 378 -19.30 16.01 50.96
N ILE A 379 -20.44 15.90 51.65
CA ILE A 379 -21.71 15.38 51.10
C ILE A 379 -22.61 16.59 50.93
N PRO A 380 -22.70 17.20 49.73
CA PRO A 380 -23.30 18.53 49.57
C PRO A 380 -24.82 18.57 49.80
N ASN A 381 -25.47 17.40 49.80
CA ASN A 381 -26.88 17.27 50.16
C ASN A 381 -26.94 16.70 51.58
N ASP A 382 -26.82 17.57 52.57
CA ASP A 382 -26.78 17.23 53.99
C ASP A 382 -28.12 16.69 54.52
N GLU A 383 -29.24 17.01 53.86
CA GLU A 383 -30.54 16.38 54.08
C GLU A 383 -30.60 14.91 53.61
N ALA A 384 -29.64 14.44 52.81
CA ALA A 384 -29.58 13.04 52.40
C ALA A 384 -28.79 12.18 53.40
N LYS A 385 -29.35 11.01 53.71
CA LYS A 385 -28.77 10.03 54.62
C LYS A 385 -27.47 9.43 54.08
N LEU A 386 -26.40 9.46 54.88
CA LEU A 386 -25.34 8.47 54.78
C LEU A 386 -25.87 7.17 55.38
N LEU A 387 -26.13 6.17 54.53
CA LEU A 387 -26.76 4.90 54.91
C LEU A 387 -25.72 3.84 55.29
N PHE A 388 -25.98 3.08 56.34
CA PHE A 388 -25.19 1.93 56.77
C PHE A 388 -26.05 0.66 56.71
N GLY A 389 -25.59 -0.35 55.98
CA GLY A 389 -26.32 -1.60 55.75
C GLY A 389 -27.28 -1.55 54.56
N THR A 390 -27.49 -2.69 53.88
CA THR A 390 -28.35 -2.79 52.68
C THR A 390 -29.83 -2.54 52.98
N SER A 391 -30.24 -2.67 54.24
CA SER A 391 -31.60 -2.41 54.72
C SER A 391 -31.76 -1.02 55.33
N GLN A 392 -30.73 -0.15 55.25
CA GLN A 392 -30.70 1.16 55.90
C GLN A 392 -30.75 1.07 57.44
N ASP A 393 -30.05 0.09 57.99
CA ASP A 393 -30.07 -0.26 59.42
C ASP A 393 -29.65 0.90 60.32
N ALA A 394 -28.77 1.77 59.81
CA ALA A 394 -28.46 3.05 60.42
C ALA A 394 -28.23 4.15 59.38
N SER A 395 -28.35 5.41 59.81
CA SER A 395 -28.04 6.57 58.99
C SER A 395 -27.54 7.77 59.78
N ILE A 396 -26.76 8.63 59.13
CA ILE A 396 -26.34 9.93 59.66
C ILE A 396 -26.69 11.02 58.65
N TYR A 397 -27.35 12.10 59.07
CA TYR A 397 -27.73 13.24 58.22
C TYR A 397 -28.03 14.51 59.01
N PHE A 398 -28.14 15.65 58.34
CA PHE A 398 -28.53 16.93 58.93
C PHE A 398 -29.90 17.37 58.39
N ASN A 399 -30.90 17.63 59.24
CA ASN A 399 -32.26 17.99 58.78
C ASN A 399 -32.50 19.52 58.69
N ALA A 400 -31.45 20.28 58.37
CA ALA A 400 -31.36 21.73 58.46
C ALA A 400 -31.33 22.35 59.87
N SER A 401 -31.66 21.60 60.93
CA SER A 401 -31.55 22.06 62.32
C SER A 401 -30.56 21.24 63.15
N ASP A 402 -30.63 19.91 63.00
CA ASP A 402 -29.94 18.96 63.88
C ASP A 402 -29.16 17.92 63.08
N LEU A 403 -28.03 17.47 63.63
CA LEU A 403 -27.34 16.25 63.21
C LEU A 403 -28.08 15.05 63.81
N ILE A 404 -28.63 14.21 62.95
CA ILE A 404 -29.39 13.03 63.32
C ILE A 404 -28.55 11.79 63.05
N ILE A 405 -28.39 10.95 64.08
CA ILE A 405 -27.87 9.59 63.98
C ILE A 405 -29.04 8.66 64.27
N ASN A 406 -29.54 7.99 63.24
CA ASN A 406 -30.67 7.08 63.36
C ASN A 406 -30.21 5.63 63.23
N SER A 407 -30.82 4.73 63.98
CA SER A 407 -30.75 3.29 63.75
C SER A 407 -32.18 2.74 63.67
N GLU A 408 -32.57 2.28 62.48
CA GLU A 408 -33.95 1.89 62.16
C GLU A 408 -34.21 0.39 62.36
N ASN A 409 -33.16 -0.42 62.48
CA ASN A 409 -33.23 -1.86 62.79
C ASN A 409 -32.60 -2.15 64.16
N ILE A 410 -32.95 -1.38 65.19
CA ILE A 410 -32.58 -1.72 66.57
C ILE A 410 -33.41 -2.94 66.99
N THR A 411 -32.86 -4.13 66.81
CA THR A 411 -33.26 -5.27 67.63
C THR A 411 -32.77 -5.02 69.06
N ALA A 412 -33.19 -5.81 70.05
CA ALA A 412 -32.89 -5.56 71.47
C ALA A 412 -31.37 -5.50 71.84
N ASN A 413 -30.46 -5.62 70.88
CA ASN A 413 -29.02 -5.69 71.06
C ASN A 413 -28.21 -4.61 70.30
N ASP A 414 -28.85 -3.71 69.55
CA ASP A 414 -28.11 -2.68 68.79
C ASP A 414 -28.04 -1.37 69.58
N GLU A 415 -26.82 -0.94 69.92
CA GLU A 415 -26.56 0.23 70.74
C GLU A 415 -25.73 1.26 69.95
N VAL A 416 -26.01 2.56 70.12
CA VAL A 416 -25.12 3.63 69.63
C VAL A 416 -24.09 3.91 70.71
N HIS A 417 -22.87 3.39 70.51
CA HIS A 417 -21.78 3.53 71.47
C HIS A 417 -21.01 4.84 71.26
N PHE A 418 -21.11 5.76 72.21
CA PHE A 418 -20.21 6.90 72.33
C PHE A 418 -19.11 6.54 73.34
N THR A 419 -18.02 5.91 72.86
CA THR A 419 -16.91 5.45 73.72
C THR A 419 -15.73 6.41 73.70
N ASN A 420 -14.87 6.34 74.73
CA ASN A 420 -13.64 7.14 74.89
C ASN A 420 -13.83 8.66 74.99
N PHE A 421 -14.93 9.11 75.61
CA PHE A 421 -15.11 10.52 75.96
C PHE A 421 -14.70 10.76 77.41
N ASP A 422 -13.80 11.72 77.67
CA ASP A 422 -13.47 12.16 79.03
C ASP A 422 -14.64 12.91 79.69
N LYS A 423 -15.48 13.57 78.87
CA LYS A 423 -16.67 14.31 79.26
C LYS A 423 -17.61 14.44 78.07
N VAL A 424 -18.90 14.24 78.29
CA VAL A 424 -19.97 14.60 77.35
C VAL A 424 -20.69 15.82 77.94
N ALA A 425 -20.76 16.91 77.18
CA ALA A 425 -21.45 18.13 77.58
C ALA A 425 -22.44 18.51 76.48
N PHE A 426 -23.68 18.81 76.89
CA PHE A 426 -24.74 19.30 76.01
C PHE A 426 -24.90 20.80 76.27
N ASP A 427 -25.08 21.58 75.21
CA ASP A 427 -25.27 23.05 75.32
C ASP A 427 -26.70 23.45 75.73
N SER A 428 -27.63 22.49 75.69
CA SER A 428 -29.06 22.62 76.00
C SER A 428 -29.58 21.32 76.64
N ASP A 429 -30.90 21.12 76.62
CA ASP A 429 -31.59 20.00 77.25
C ASP A 429 -31.28 18.64 76.60
N ILE A 430 -31.24 17.59 77.43
CA ILE A 430 -31.27 16.20 76.99
C ILE A 430 -32.74 15.75 76.99
N SER A 431 -33.33 15.53 75.82
CA SER A 431 -34.70 15.02 75.70
C SER A 431 -34.69 13.49 75.61
N VAL A 432 -35.44 12.83 76.49
CA VAL A 432 -35.64 11.38 76.49
C VAL A 432 -37.13 11.09 76.37
N THR A 433 -37.50 10.25 75.40
CA THR A 433 -38.89 9.84 75.22
C THR A 433 -39.43 9.21 76.50
N THR A 434 -40.65 9.59 76.90
CA THR A 434 -41.31 9.09 78.12
C THR A 434 -41.20 7.57 78.26
N GLY A 435 -40.76 7.12 79.43
CA GLY A 435 -40.60 5.70 79.74
C GLY A 435 -39.32 5.04 79.18
N LYS A 436 -38.43 5.80 78.52
CA LYS A 436 -37.07 5.35 78.19
C LYS A 436 -36.09 5.69 79.31
N LYS A 437 -35.02 4.91 79.41
CA LYS A 437 -34.03 4.94 80.49
C LYS A 437 -32.73 5.58 79.98
N ILE A 438 -32.11 6.43 80.80
CA ILE A 438 -30.68 6.78 80.66
C ILE A 438 -29.90 5.91 81.63
N TYR A 439 -29.17 4.92 81.12
CA TYR A 439 -28.29 4.09 81.96
C TYR A 439 -27.01 4.86 82.32
N LEU A 440 -26.60 4.81 83.59
CA LEU A 440 -25.52 5.65 84.13
C LEU A 440 -24.20 4.91 84.37
N ASP A 441 -24.21 3.57 84.41
CA ASP A 441 -23.06 2.74 84.82
C ASP A 441 -22.63 1.71 83.76
N GLY A 442 -23.22 1.74 82.56
CA GLY A 442 -22.98 0.75 81.51
C GLY A 442 -23.62 -0.62 81.79
N GLY A 443 -24.32 -0.77 82.91
CA GLY A 443 -25.18 -1.91 83.24
C GLY A 443 -26.65 -1.65 82.90
N THR A 444 -27.53 -2.56 83.32
CA THR A 444 -28.99 -2.44 83.10
C THR A 444 -29.74 -2.01 84.37
N ASP A 445 -29.00 -1.64 85.40
CA ASP A 445 -29.46 -1.60 86.78
C ASP A 445 -29.36 -0.22 87.43
N THR A 446 -28.47 0.68 86.96
CA THR A 446 -28.47 2.09 87.37
C THR A 446 -28.93 2.99 86.23
N TYR A 447 -30.07 3.68 86.41
CA TYR A 447 -30.64 4.53 85.35
C TYR A 447 -31.54 5.67 85.84
N ILE A 448 -31.76 6.65 84.97
CA ILE A 448 -32.72 7.75 85.14
C ILE A 448 -33.95 7.49 84.25
N VAL A 449 -35.15 7.71 84.77
CA VAL A 449 -36.41 7.71 84.00
C VAL A 449 -37.09 9.07 84.14
N PHE A 450 -37.57 9.60 83.01
CA PHE A 450 -38.43 10.78 82.98
C PHE A 450 -39.88 10.34 82.89
N ASN A 451 -40.66 10.64 83.92
CA ASN A 451 -42.09 10.36 83.96
C ASN A 451 -42.87 11.63 83.60
N SER A 452 -43.15 11.81 82.31
CA SER A 452 -43.86 12.99 81.81
C SER A 452 -45.32 13.09 82.28
N SER A 453 -45.91 12.01 82.80
CA SER A 453 -47.27 12.06 83.34
C SER A 453 -47.33 12.62 84.76
N ALA A 454 -46.22 12.50 85.50
CA ALA A 454 -46.08 12.98 86.87
C ALA A 454 -45.22 14.24 86.98
N ASN A 455 -44.52 14.64 85.90
CA ASN A 455 -43.46 15.67 85.93
C ASN A 455 -42.33 15.34 86.91
N ASP A 456 -42.06 14.04 87.11
CA ASP A 456 -41.05 13.56 88.05
C ASP A 456 -39.84 12.98 87.30
N ILE A 457 -38.66 13.16 87.90
CA ILE A 457 -37.44 12.44 87.54
C ILE A 457 -37.17 11.36 88.60
N GLU A 458 -37.08 10.12 88.15
CA GLU A 458 -36.83 8.96 89.01
C GLU A 458 -35.41 8.44 88.79
N PHE A 459 -34.67 8.29 89.90
CA PHE A 459 -33.33 7.70 89.90
C PHE A 459 -33.39 6.27 90.43
N TYR A 460 -32.88 5.33 89.66
CA TYR A 460 -32.78 3.92 90.03
C TYR A 460 -31.31 3.52 90.20
N ILE A 461 -31.04 2.79 91.29
CA ILE A 461 -29.75 2.14 91.57
C ILE A 461 -30.06 0.68 91.87
N ASP A 462 -29.39 -0.25 91.19
CA ASP A 462 -29.66 -1.69 91.29
C ASP A 462 -31.16 -2.04 91.09
N ASN A 463 -31.77 -1.47 90.04
CA ASN A 463 -33.19 -1.57 89.71
C ASN A 463 -34.16 -1.14 90.83
N THR A 464 -33.66 -0.45 91.86
CA THR A 464 -34.44 0.02 93.00
C THR A 464 -34.54 1.53 92.96
N LEU A 465 -35.74 2.08 93.16
CA LEU A 465 -35.95 3.52 93.18
C LEU A 465 -35.16 4.12 94.36
N ALA A 466 -34.08 4.82 94.04
CA ALA A 466 -33.21 5.48 95.00
C ALA A 466 -33.80 6.85 95.44
N GLY A 467 -34.67 7.44 94.61
CA GLY A 467 -35.43 8.66 94.93
C GLY A 467 -36.21 9.19 93.73
N ALA A 468 -37.35 9.84 94.01
CA ALA A 468 -38.15 10.58 93.03
C ALA A 468 -38.06 12.08 93.36
N PHE A 469 -37.72 12.89 92.37
CA PHE A 469 -37.74 14.35 92.45
C PHE A 469 -38.89 14.89 91.61
N SER A 470 -39.82 15.58 92.26
CA SER A 470 -40.91 16.28 91.59
C SER A 470 -40.46 17.68 91.20
N LEU A 471 -40.63 18.05 89.93
CA LEU A 471 -40.34 19.38 89.42
C LEU A 471 -41.62 20.22 89.55
N ASP A 472 -41.62 21.18 90.47
CA ASP A 472 -42.70 22.19 90.63
C ASP A 472 -42.77 23.18 89.46
#